data_AF-A0A7C5Y1B4-F1
#
_entry.id   AF-A0A7C5Y1B4-F1
#
_cell.length_a   1.000
_cell.length_b   1.000
_cell.length_c   1.000
_cell.angle_alpha   90.00
_cell.angle_beta   90.00
_cell.angle_gamma   90.00
#
_symmetry.space_group_name_H-M   'P 1'
#
loop_
_entity.id
_entity.type
_entity.pdbx_description
1 polymer ?
#
loop_
_entity_poly.entity_id
_entity_poly.type
_entity_poly.pdbx_seq_one_letter_code
_entity_poly.pdbx_strand_id
1 'polypeptide(L)'
;MPKPFTSSSHKLDAERFIDEFIQKDVRYIIALYPFLYLYADEINRRRNVIDTLEPAFGKDVAEEVYREIASSFKDISLYTSIIENGREMFLRDYLIEYLLKEDTTKYVINEIRKRLDQISEEDRRILSIASAVINKIMNIGYPGLSIKYTTNIFNFISITSTNQENFSSIVSPILGSENYNLRKVFYKYLLGFQGDVFSGLNQYYALLIYPFAISYINNFASKISEYIKIPDKSEIKLIIEELYQREEYVKLGLLMHSLYYGASEPKYIANFAGKTREQLCKEVHIGNIFYKCQVNPLIYEDVIEIITKLYHEALDNLIEMFREIFEKHGYIMRCSVEHCSLTKHYITRSIHICFYPWPTDLPFLESSRENIKVLVIQGVPSQSILQSYYLQQYGAKGYLWLFLDKKKHRIIIASPTYSAKDHYELLSILKNYFSLEVIGYVTKGLDELLNSV
;
A
#
# COMPACT_ATOMS: atom_id res chain seq x y z
N MET A 1 4.54 -50.63 13.97
CA MET A 1 4.84 -50.29 12.56
C MET A 1 3.51 -50.01 11.87
N PRO A 2 3.19 -48.77 11.49
CA PRO A 2 1.99 -48.49 10.69
C PRO A 2 2.27 -48.81 9.21
N LYS A 3 1.29 -49.42 8.55
CA LYS A 3 1.33 -49.80 7.14
C LYS A 3 1.53 -48.56 6.23
N PRO A 4 2.47 -48.57 5.26
CA PRO A 4 2.31 -47.79 4.05
C PRO A 4 1.28 -48.49 3.15
N PHE A 5 0.81 -47.82 2.08
CA PHE A 5 -0.14 -48.31 1.05
C PHE A 5 -1.63 -47.94 1.23
N THR A 6 -1.97 -46.71 0.84
CA THR A 6 -3.28 -46.33 0.24
C THR A 6 -3.17 -45.20 -0.81
N SER A 7 -1.98 -44.89 -1.36
CA SER A 7 -1.82 -43.68 -2.21
C SER A 7 -2.19 -43.86 -3.70
N SER A 8 -2.16 -45.07 -4.27
CA SER A 8 -2.36 -45.24 -5.73
C SER A 8 -3.83 -45.28 -6.16
N SER A 9 -4.75 -45.78 -5.33
CA SER A 9 -6.19 -45.86 -5.67
C SER A 9 -6.82 -44.46 -5.71
N HIS A 10 -6.52 -43.63 -4.70
CA HIS A 10 -7.01 -42.25 -4.63
C HIS A 10 -6.57 -41.40 -5.83
N LYS A 11 -5.34 -41.62 -6.33
CA LYS A 11 -4.84 -40.93 -7.52
C LYS A 11 -5.63 -41.32 -8.77
N LEU A 12 -5.78 -42.62 -9.03
CA LEU A 12 -6.48 -43.13 -10.22
C LEU A 12 -7.97 -42.74 -10.22
N ASP A 13 -8.64 -42.83 -9.06
CA ASP A 13 -10.03 -42.42 -8.94
C ASP A 13 -10.18 -40.91 -9.18
N ALA A 14 -9.27 -40.09 -8.65
CA ALA A 14 -9.28 -38.65 -8.87
C ALA A 14 -9.05 -38.26 -10.33
N GLU A 15 -8.09 -38.90 -11.00
CA GLU A 15 -7.85 -38.71 -12.44
C GLU A 15 -9.09 -39.05 -13.26
N ARG A 16 -9.71 -40.21 -12.99
CA ARG A 16 -10.95 -40.61 -13.68
C ARG A 16 -12.05 -39.56 -13.52
N PHE A 17 -12.27 -39.06 -12.30
CA PHE A 17 -13.27 -38.02 -12.08
C PHE A 17 -12.94 -36.72 -12.81
N ILE A 18 -11.66 -36.31 -12.84
CA ILE A 18 -11.25 -35.14 -13.62
C ILE A 18 -11.52 -35.35 -15.11
N ASP A 19 -11.17 -36.50 -15.67
CA ASP A 19 -11.39 -36.79 -17.09
C ASP A 19 -12.89 -36.78 -17.45
N GLU A 20 -13.74 -37.38 -16.60
CA GLU A 20 -15.20 -37.33 -16.75
C GLU A 20 -15.72 -35.88 -16.73
N PHE A 21 -15.20 -35.05 -15.83
CA PHE A 21 -15.56 -33.64 -15.73
C PHE A 21 -15.08 -32.80 -16.91
N ILE A 22 -13.86 -33.04 -17.40
CA ILE A 22 -13.31 -32.38 -18.60
C ILE A 22 -14.20 -32.68 -19.81
N GLN A 23 -14.66 -33.92 -19.97
CA GLN A 23 -15.52 -34.32 -21.08
C GLN A 23 -16.93 -33.73 -20.97
N LYS A 24 -17.40 -33.43 -19.76
CA LYS A 24 -18.77 -32.94 -19.52
C LYS A 24 -18.94 -31.50 -19.99
N ASP A 25 -18.15 -30.57 -19.45
CA ASP A 25 -18.25 -29.14 -19.79
C ASP A 25 -17.09 -28.31 -19.22
N VAL A 26 -16.74 -27.21 -19.88
CA VAL A 26 -15.67 -26.27 -19.45
C VAL A 26 -15.91 -25.70 -18.04
N ARG A 27 -17.17 -25.56 -17.62
CA ARG A 27 -17.56 -25.12 -16.26
C ARG A 27 -16.96 -25.99 -15.17
N TYR A 28 -16.90 -27.30 -15.38
CA TYR A 28 -16.30 -28.22 -14.41
C TYR A 28 -14.79 -28.04 -14.35
N ILE A 29 -14.13 -27.85 -15.49
CA ILE A 29 -12.70 -27.57 -15.58
C ILE A 29 -12.36 -26.33 -14.74
N ILE A 30 -13.10 -25.24 -14.93
CA ILE A 30 -12.88 -23.98 -14.20
C ILE A 30 -13.14 -24.17 -12.71
N ALA A 31 -14.20 -24.89 -12.32
CA ALA A 31 -14.53 -25.16 -10.92
C ALA A 31 -13.50 -26.02 -10.18
N LEU A 32 -12.82 -26.94 -10.88
CA LEU A 32 -11.81 -27.80 -10.26
C LEU A 32 -10.62 -26.98 -9.72
N TYR A 33 -10.26 -25.85 -10.33
CA TYR A 33 -9.16 -25.02 -9.83
C TYR A 33 -9.42 -24.44 -8.43
N PRO A 34 -10.44 -23.61 -8.18
CA PRO A 34 -10.72 -23.10 -6.82
C PRO A 34 -11.08 -24.22 -5.84
N PHE A 35 -11.57 -25.39 -6.31
CA PHE A 35 -11.80 -26.57 -5.47
C PHE A 35 -10.48 -27.20 -4.97
N LEU A 36 -9.46 -27.28 -5.83
CA LEU A 36 -8.17 -27.92 -5.54
C LEU A 36 -7.11 -26.96 -4.96
N TYR A 37 -7.19 -25.66 -5.27
CA TYR A 37 -6.06 -24.72 -5.15
C TYR A 37 -5.60 -24.40 -3.71
N LEU A 38 -6.48 -24.41 -2.70
CA LEU A 38 -6.13 -23.96 -1.35
C LEU A 38 -6.51 -24.92 -0.23
N TYR A 39 -5.85 -24.72 0.92
CA TYR A 39 -6.20 -25.26 2.24
C TYR A 39 -7.51 -24.67 2.77
N ALA A 40 -8.54 -24.71 1.95
CA ALA A 40 -9.87 -24.27 2.28
C ALA A 40 -10.60 -25.45 2.92
N ASP A 41 -11.23 -25.20 4.08
CA ASP A 41 -12.32 -26.04 4.55
C ASP A 41 -13.46 -26.09 3.50
N GLU A 42 -14.42 -26.97 3.73
CA GLU A 42 -15.54 -27.19 2.81
C GLU A 42 -16.30 -25.89 2.49
N ILE A 43 -16.47 -25.00 3.48
CA ILE A 43 -17.17 -23.73 3.34
C ILE A 43 -16.42 -22.79 2.39
N ASN A 44 -15.11 -22.64 2.59
CA ASN A 44 -14.26 -21.83 1.73
C ASN A 44 -14.20 -22.40 0.31
N ARG A 45 -14.15 -23.73 0.14
CA ARG A 45 -14.20 -24.37 -1.20
C ARG A 45 -15.52 -24.07 -1.91
N ARG A 46 -16.66 -24.28 -1.23
CA ARG A 46 -17.99 -23.98 -1.79
C ARG A 46 -18.07 -22.55 -2.28
N ARG A 47 -17.69 -21.60 -1.42
CA ARG A 47 -17.74 -20.17 -1.77
C ARG A 47 -16.84 -19.86 -2.96
N ASN A 48 -15.58 -20.30 -2.93
CA ASN A 48 -14.63 -19.99 -3.99
C ASN A 48 -15.06 -20.57 -5.35
N VAL A 49 -15.62 -21.78 -5.39
CA VAL A 49 -16.17 -22.36 -6.62
C VAL A 49 -17.38 -21.54 -7.11
N ILE A 50 -18.33 -21.23 -6.22
CA ILE A 50 -19.54 -20.48 -6.60
C ILE A 50 -19.19 -19.08 -7.11
N ASP A 51 -18.42 -18.31 -6.35
CA ASP A 51 -18.06 -16.93 -6.70
C ASP A 51 -17.21 -16.86 -7.98
N THR A 52 -16.44 -17.91 -8.29
CA THR A 52 -15.69 -18.02 -9.55
C THR A 52 -16.63 -18.25 -10.74
N LEU A 53 -17.61 -19.15 -10.61
CA LEU A 53 -18.46 -19.53 -11.74
C LEU A 53 -19.66 -18.60 -11.96
N GLU A 54 -20.25 -18.06 -10.89
CA GLU A 54 -21.48 -17.26 -10.94
C GLU A 54 -21.41 -16.12 -11.98
N PRO A 55 -20.34 -15.30 -12.07
CA PRO A 55 -20.28 -14.20 -13.04
C PRO A 55 -20.32 -14.66 -14.50
N ALA A 56 -19.83 -15.88 -14.76
CA ALA A 56 -19.69 -16.43 -16.09
C ALA A 56 -20.89 -17.29 -16.51
N PHE A 57 -21.46 -18.07 -15.58
CA PHE A 57 -22.39 -19.16 -15.87
C PHE A 57 -23.69 -19.10 -15.08
N GLY A 58 -23.82 -18.16 -14.13
CA GLY A 58 -24.97 -18.04 -13.26
C GLY A 58 -24.87 -18.91 -12.00
N LYS A 59 -25.59 -18.49 -10.95
CA LYS A 59 -25.50 -19.08 -9.61
C LYS A 59 -26.00 -20.53 -9.57
N ASP A 60 -27.13 -20.82 -10.20
CA ASP A 60 -27.74 -22.16 -10.16
C ASP A 60 -26.79 -23.22 -10.73
N VAL A 61 -26.16 -22.89 -11.87
CA VAL A 61 -25.13 -23.72 -12.51
C VAL A 61 -23.91 -23.88 -11.61
N ALA A 62 -23.46 -22.80 -10.97
CA ALA A 62 -22.32 -22.85 -10.06
C ALA A 62 -22.56 -23.77 -8.85
N GLU A 63 -23.76 -23.73 -8.28
CA GLU A 63 -24.15 -24.60 -7.16
C GLU A 63 -24.32 -26.07 -7.56
N GLU A 64 -24.85 -26.34 -8.75
CA GLU A 64 -24.92 -27.68 -9.34
C GLU A 64 -23.52 -28.28 -9.53
N VAL A 65 -22.65 -27.57 -10.25
CA VAL A 65 -21.28 -28.01 -10.55
C VAL A 65 -20.50 -28.28 -9.27
N TYR A 66 -20.58 -27.40 -8.27
CA TYR A 66 -19.91 -27.61 -6.99
C TYR A 66 -20.38 -28.89 -6.29
N ARG A 67 -21.70 -29.13 -6.22
CA ARG A 67 -22.26 -30.31 -5.53
C ARG A 67 -21.81 -31.61 -6.18
N GLU A 68 -21.76 -31.66 -7.51
CA GLU A 68 -21.27 -32.84 -8.22
C GLU A 68 -19.78 -33.09 -7.95
N ILE A 69 -18.93 -32.06 -8.08
CA ILE A 69 -17.49 -32.18 -7.78
C ILE A 69 -17.27 -32.62 -6.33
N ALA A 70 -17.92 -31.95 -5.37
CA ALA A 70 -17.80 -32.28 -3.96
C ALA A 70 -18.24 -33.72 -3.66
N SER A 71 -19.32 -34.19 -4.29
CA SER A 71 -19.80 -35.56 -4.13
C SER A 71 -18.81 -36.59 -4.69
N SER A 72 -18.21 -36.34 -5.86
CA SER A 72 -17.22 -37.25 -6.44
C SER A 72 -15.94 -37.33 -5.61
N PHE A 73 -15.51 -36.22 -5.00
CA PHE A 73 -14.29 -36.15 -4.19
C PHE A 73 -14.48 -36.41 -2.69
N LYS A 74 -15.69 -36.74 -2.23
CA LYS A 74 -16.03 -36.84 -0.78
C LYS A 74 -15.13 -37.80 0.01
N ASP A 75 -14.72 -38.90 -0.62
CA ASP A 75 -13.90 -39.95 0.00
C ASP A 75 -12.41 -39.84 -0.44
N ILE A 76 -12.05 -38.81 -1.20
CA ILE A 76 -10.69 -38.60 -1.69
C ILE A 76 -9.98 -37.55 -0.82
N SER A 77 -8.98 -38.01 -0.07
CA SER A 77 -8.06 -37.09 0.61
C SER A 77 -7.13 -36.41 -0.39
N LEU A 78 -7.43 -35.14 -0.70
CA LEU A 78 -6.61 -34.26 -1.54
C LEU A 78 -5.22 -33.92 -0.94
N TYR A 79 -5.05 -34.21 0.35
CA TYR A 79 -3.80 -33.99 1.10
C TYR A 79 -2.92 -35.24 1.18
N THR A 80 -3.33 -36.32 0.54
CA THR A 80 -2.50 -37.52 0.45
C THR A 80 -1.24 -37.19 -0.34
N SER A 81 -0.08 -37.51 0.23
CA SER A 81 1.20 -37.42 -0.47
C SER A 81 1.30 -38.53 -1.52
N ILE A 82 1.74 -38.17 -2.71
CA ILE A 82 1.99 -39.07 -3.83
C ILE A 82 3.40 -38.86 -4.36
N ILE A 83 3.96 -39.88 -5.01
CA ILE A 83 5.25 -39.79 -5.70
C ILE A 83 4.97 -39.84 -7.20
N GLU A 84 5.29 -38.76 -7.91
CA GLU A 84 5.18 -38.68 -9.36
C GLU A 84 6.52 -38.24 -9.95
N ASN A 85 7.01 -38.96 -10.97
CA ASN A 85 8.29 -38.66 -11.63
C ASN A 85 9.47 -38.49 -10.64
N GLY A 86 9.46 -39.27 -9.56
CA GLY A 86 10.50 -39.21 -8.51
C GLY A 86 10.37 -38.04 -7.54
N ARG A 87 9.31 -37.21 -7.64
CA ARG A 87 9.03 -36.09 -6.74
C ARG A 87 7.83 -36.39 -5.85
N GLU A 88 8.00 -36.16 -4.55
CA GLU A 88 6.89 -36.20 -3.59
C GLU A 88 6.08 -34.88 -3.67
N MET A 89 4.75 -35.00 -3.78
CA MET A 89 3.82 -33.87 -3.81
C MET A 89 2.43 -34.26 -3.29
N PHE A 90 1.60 -33.28 -2.92
CA PHE A 90 0.22 -33.56 -2.57
C PHE A 90 -0.62 -33.89 -3.81
N LEU A 91 -1.60 -34.80 -3.65
CA LEU A 91 -2.52 -35.19 -4.73
C LEU A 91 -3.16 -33.96 -5.40
N ARG A 92 -3.63 -32.97 -4.65
CA ARG A 92 -4.22 -31.76 -5.25
C ARG A 92 -3.26 -31.02 -6.18
N ASP A 93 -1.98 -30.95 -5.83
CA ASP A 93 -0.98 -30.18 -6.58
C ASP A 93 -0.71 -30.91 -7.91
N TYR A 94 -0.62 -32.24 -7.84
CA TYR A 94 -0.59 -33.10 -9.01
C TYR A 94 -1.81 -32.92 -9.92
N LEU A 95 -3.02 -32.91 -9.36
CA LEU A 95 -4.25 -32.75 -10.16
C LEU A 95 -4.31 -31.36 -10.82
N ILE A 96 -3.76 -30.32 -10.19
CA ILE A 96 -3.63 -29.00 -10.83
C ILE A 96 -2.62 -29.06 -11.99
N GLU A 97 -1.47 -29.73 -11.85
CA GLU A 97 -0.55 -29.98 -12.99
C GLU A 97 -1.27 -30.73 -14.10
N TYR A 98 -2.05 -31.74 -13.75
CA TYR A 98 -2.82 -32.55 -14.69
C TYR A 98 -3.83 -31.71 -15.49
N LEU A 99 -4.53 -30.78 -14.85
CA LEU A 99 -5.46 -29.84 -15.48
C LEU A 99 -4.78 -28.79 -16.36
N LEU A 100 -3.51 -28.45 -16.10
CA LEU A 100 -2.75 -27.48 -16.88
C LEU A 100 -2.16 -28.05 -18.18
N LYS A 101 -2.38 -29.33 -18.48
CA LYS A 101 -2.01 -29.94 -19.77
C LYS A 101 -2.71 -29.26 -20.94
N GLU A 102 -2.06 -29.22 -22.10
CA GLU A 102 -2.53 -28.56 -23.31
C GLU A 102 -3.94 -29.03 -23.74
N ASP A 103 -4.20 -30.33 -23.63
CA ASP A 103 -5.49 -30.93 -24.00
C ASP A 103 -6.67 -30.44 -23.16
N THR A 104 -6.43 -30.02 -21.92
CA THR A 104 -7.47 -29.48 -21.04
C THR A 104 -7.59 -27.97 -21.21
N THR A 105 -6.44 -27.28 -21.25
CA THR A 105 -6.39 -25.81 -21.33
C THR A 105 -7.00 -25.26 -22.62
N LYS A 106 -6.96 -26.02 -23.74
CA LYS A 106 -7.61 -25.61 -25.00
C LYS A 106 -9.11 -25.34 -24.85
N TYR A 107 -9.82 -26.09 -24.00
CA TYR A 107 -11.24 -25.87 -23.75
C TYR A 107 -11.49 -24.53 -23.06
N VAL A 108 -10.67 -24.20 -22.05
CA VAL A 108 -10.75 -22.94 -21.31
C VAL A 108 -10.39 -21.76 -22.22
N ILE A 109 -9.33 -21.87 -23.01
CA ILE A 109 -8.91 -20.83 -23.97
C ILE A 109 -10.01 -20.54 -25.00
N ASN A 110 -10.65 -21.57 -25.53
CA ASN A 110 -11.75 -21.40 -26.48
C ASN A 110 -12.96 -20.71 -25.85
N GLU A 111 -13.27 -21.03 -24.59
CA GLU A 111 -14.35 -20.36 -23.85
C GLU A 111 -14.02 -18.89 -23.55
N ILE A 112 -12.77 -18.59 -23.16
CA ILE A 112 -12.28 -17.20 -23.00
C ILE A 112 -12.51 -16.43 -24.30
N ARG A 113 -12.09 -16.96 -25.46
CA ARG A 113 -12.26 -16.28 -26.75
C ARG A 113 -13.72 -15.94 -27.05
N LYS A 114 -14.63 -16.92 -26.92
CA LYS A 114 -16.08 -16.70 -27.12
C LYS A 114 -16.62 -15.57 -26.26
N ARG A 115 -16.17 -15.48 -25.01
CA ARG A 115 -16.60 -14.45 -24.05
C ARG A 115 -16.03 -13.08 -24.39
N LEU A 116 -14.77 -13.04 -24.80
CA LEU A 116 -14.12 -11.81 -25.25
C LEU A 116 -14.72 -11.27 -26.55
N ASP A 117 -15.24 -12.13 -27.43
CA ASP A 117 -15.97 -11.71 -28.63
C ASP A 117 -17.30 -11.00 -28.30
N GLN A 118 -17.83 -11.22 -27.10
CA GLN A 118 -19.09 -10.66 -26.60
C GLN A 118 -18.89 -9.62 -25.47
N ILE A 119 -17.66 -9.18 -25.24
CA ILE A 119 -17.36 -8.22 -24.17
C ILE A 119 -17.98 -6.86 -24.47
N SER A 120 -18.57 -6.23 -23.44
CA SER A 120 -19.05 -4.85 -23.53
C SER A 120 -17.86 -3.88 -23.55
N GLU A 121 -18.02 -2.69 -24.13
CA GLU A 121 -16.96 -1.68 -24.11
C GLU A 121 -16.63 -1.20 -22.69
N GLU A 122 -17.59 -1.19 -21.78
CA GLU A 122 -17.34 -0.88 -20.36
C GLU A 122 -16.47 -1.96 -19.70
N ASP A 123 -16.81 -3.23 -19.85
CA ASP A 123 -16.01 -4.34 -19.30
C ASP A 123 -14.61 -4.41 -19.96
N ARG A 124 -14.52 -4.06 -21.26
CA ARG A 124 -13.25 -3.94 -21.98
C ARG A 124 -12.37 -2.86 -21.37
N ARG A 125 -12.93 -1.67 -21.12
CA ARG A 125 -12.26 -0.57 -20.40
C ARG A 125 -11.78 -1.00 -19.02
N ILE A 126 -12.64 -1.68 -18.26
CA ILE A 126 -12.31 -2.19 -16.92
C ILE A 126 -11.13 -3.16 -16.99
N LEU A 127 -11.18 -4.18 -17.86
CA LEU A 127 -10.09 -5.15 -18.01
C LEU A 127 -8.80 -4.47 -18.48
N SER A 128 -8.86 -3.51 -19.40
CA SER A 128 -7.68 -2.78 -19.86
C SER A 128 -6.97 -2.04 -18.74
N ILE A 129 -7.71 -1.26 -17.94
CA ILE A 129 -7.12 -0.50 -16.83
C ILE A 129 -6.63 -1.44 -15.71
N ALA A 130 -7.44 -2.43 -15.32
CA ALA A 130 -7.07 -3.39 -14.28
C ALA A 130 -5.83 -4.21 -14.69
N SER A 131 -5.75 -4.64 -15.96
CA SER A 131 -4.60 -5.37 -16.49
C SER A 131 -3.33 -4.52 -16.54
N ALA A 132 -3.44 -3.24 -16.90
CA ALA A 132 -2.32 -2.32 -16.85
C ALA A 132 -1.82 -2.08 -15.42
N VAL A 133 -2.72 -1.99 -14.43
CA VAL A 133 -2.35 -1.94 -13.02
C VAL A 133 -1.63 -3.23 -12.60
N ILE A 134 -2.17 -4.40 -12.94
CA ILE A 134 -1.52 -5.70 -12.68
C ILE A 134 -0.10 -5.70 -13.22
N ASN A 135 0.11 -5.28 -14.47
CA ASN A 135 1.43 -5.24 -15.09
C ASN A 135 2.36 -4.23 -14.42
N LYS A 136 1.84 -3.03 -14.07
CA LYS A 136 2.67 -1.97 -13.50
C LYS A 136 3.18 -2.31 -12.11
N ILE A 137 2.37 -2.95 -11.26
CA ILE A 137 2.77 -3.28 -9.88
C ILE A 137 3.17 -4.76 -9.70
N MET A 138 3.29 -5.53 -10.78
CA MET A 138 3.75 -6.92 -10.75
C MET A 138 5.13 -7.00 -10.09
N ASN A 139 5.24 -7.79 -9.02
CA ASN A 139 6.44 -7.93 -8.19
C ASN A 139 6.95 -6.61 -7.58
N ILE A 140 6.13 -5.56 -7.57
CA ILE A 140 6.38 -4.31 -6.87
C ILE A 140 5.65 -4.36 -5.52
N GLY A 141 6.30 -3.87 -4.46
CA GLY A 141 5.65 -3.69 -3.16
C GLY A 141 4.69 -2.50 -3.21
N TYR A 142 3.42 -2.74 -3.55
CA TYR A 142 2.35 -1.74 -3.42
C TYR A 142 1.64 -1.89 -2.07
N PRO A 143 1.44 -0.80 -1.29
CA PRO A 143 0.86 -0.91 0.04
C PRO A 143 -0.57 -1.48 0.02
N GLY A 144 -0.78 -2.59 0.73
CA GLY A 144 -2.08 -3.25 0.86
C GLY A 144 -2.45 -4.18 -0.30
N LEU A 145 -1.64 -4.27 -1.37
CA LEU A 145 -1.91 -5.14 -2.51
C LEU A 145 -0.63 -5.81 -3.01
N SER A 146 -0.62 -7.14 -3.06
CA SER A 146 0.51 -7.91 -3.58
C SER A 146 0.11 -8.57 -4.89
N ILE A 147 0.85 -8.29 -5.96
CA ILE A 147 0.71 -8.96 -7.25
C ILE A 147 2.02 -9.65 -7.57
N LYS A 148 1.99 -10.97 -7.67
CA LYS A 148 3.18 -11.79 -7.93
C LYS A 148 2.81 -13.08 -8.62
N TYR A 149 3.81 -13.72 -9.23
CA TYR A 149 3.67 -15.12 -9.59
C TYR A 149 3.58 -15.98 -8.33
N THR A 150 2.72 -16.99 -8.36
CA THR A 150 2.67 -17.98 -7.29
C THR A 150 4.01 -18.70 -7.18
N THR A 151 4.48 -18.91 -5.95
CA THR A 151 5.79 -19.55 -5.69
C THR A 151 5.77 -21.06 -5.93
N ASN A 152 4.61 -21.62 -6.26
CA ASN A 152 4.47 -23.01 -6.68
C ASN A 152 4.73 -23.13 -8.19
N ILE A 153 4.99 -24.35 -8.62
CA ILE A 153 5.22 -24.83 -10.00
C ILE A 153 4.24 -24.31 -11.07
N PHE A 154 3.09 -23.78 -10.68
CA PHE A 154 2.02 -23.46 -11.61
C PHE A 154 2.11 -22.07 -12.25
N ASN A 155 2.92 -21.16 -11.71
CA ASN A 155 3.13 -19.80 -12.25
C ASN A 155 1.84 -18.99 -12.51
N PHE A 156 0.82 -19.12 -11.65
CA PHE A 156 -0.34 -18.24 -11.73
C PHE A 156 0.06 -16.81 -11.38
N ILE A 157 -0.57 -15.81 -11.98
CA ILE A 157 -0.55 -14.46 -11.39
C ILE A 157 -1.51 -14.47 -10.21
N SER A 158 -1.02 -14.10 -9.03
CA SER A 158 -1.77 -14.02 -7.79
C SER A 158 -1.86 -12.56 -7.32
N ILE A 159 -3.09 -12.06 -7.26
CA ILE A 159 -3.43 -10.73 -6.79
C ILE A 159 -4.07 -10.89 -5.42
N THR A 160 -3.34 -10.52 -4.38
CA THR A 160 -3.71 -10.82 -3.00
C THR A 160 -3.74 -9.58 -2.11
N SER A 161 -4.68 -9.58 -1.17
CA SER A 161 -4.81 -8.57 -0.12
C SER A 161 -5.31 -9.21 1.17
N THR A 162 -5.08 -8.53 2.30
CA THR A 162 -5.42 -9.06 3.63
C THR A 162 -6.42 -8.12 4.31
N ASN A 163 -7.42 -8.71 4.95
CA ASN A 163 -8.53 -8.13 5.71
C ASN A 163 -9.51 -7.26 4.90
N GLN A 164 -9.14 -6.82 3.70
CA GLN A 164 -9.98 -6.09 2.77
C GLN A 164 -9.64 -6.49 1.33
N GLU A 165 -10.63 -6.51 0.44
CA GLU A 165 -10.44 -6.73 -0.98
C GLU A 165 -9.92 -5.44 -1.63
N ASN A 166 -8.60 -5.28 -1.64
CA ASN A 166 -8.00 -4.00 -2.02
C ASN A 166 -7.89 -3.80 -3.53
N PHE A 167 -7.94 -4.85 -4.36
CA PHE A 167 -7.75 -4.71 -5.81
C PHE A 167 -8.86 -3.86 -6.44
N SER A 168 -10.12 -4.13 -6.09
CA SER A 168 -11.23 -3.28 -6.55
C SER A 168 -11.12 -1.86 -5.99
N SER A 169 -10.76 -1.71 -4.71
CA SER A 169 -10.66 -0.39 -4.07
C SER A 169 -9.60 0.52 -4.70
N ILE A 170 -8.48 -0.06 -5.16
CA ILE A 170 -7.33 0.67 -5.72
C ILE A 170 -7.58 1.07 -7.17
N VAL A 171 -8.22 0.21 -7.95
CA VAL A 171 -8.39 0.41 -9.40
C VAL A 171 -9.68 1.16 -9.72
N SER A 172 -10.75 1.02 -8.92
CA SER A 172 -12.02 1.70 -9.16
C SER A 172 -11.89 3.23 -9.28
N PRO A 173 -11.11 3.94 -8.43
CA PRO A 173 -10.90 5.37 -8.57
C PRO A 173 -10.35 5.80 -9.94
N ILE A 174 -9.47 4.98 -10.53
CA ILE A 174 -8.90 5.22 -11.88
C ILE A 174 -10.00 5.10 -12.95
N LEU A 175 -10.99 4.23 -12.72
CA LEU A 175 -12.15 4.06 -13.59
C LEU A 175 -13.20 5.18 -13.44
N GLY A 176 -13.07 6.04 -12.41
CA GLY A 176 -14.02 7.11 -12.12
C GLY A 176 -15.29 6.64 -11.39
N SER A 177 -15.24 5.48 -10.73
CA SER A 177 -16.34 4.92 -9.93
C SER A 177 -15.79 4.38 -8.61
N GLU A 178 -16.65 4.19 -7.60
CA GLU A 178 -16.22 3.68 -6.30
C GLU A 178 -16.51 2.17 -6.10
N ASN A 179 -17.31 1.56 -6.98
CA ASN A 179 -18.01 0.31 -6.67
C ASN A 179 -17.86 -0.80 -7.72
N TYR A 180 -16.81 -0.79 -8.55
CA TYR A 180 -16.61 -1.91 -9.48
C TYR A 180 -16.12 -3.15 -8.72
N ASN A 181 -16.80 -4.29 -8.88
CA ASN A 181 -16.25 -5.57 -8.46
C ASN A 181 -15.37 -6.13 -9.59
N LEU A 182 -14.09 -5.75 -9.56
CA LEU A 182 -13.17 -6.05 -10.67
C LEU A 182 -12.95 -7.54 -10.84
N ARG A 183 -12.85 -8.27 -9.72
CA ARG A 183 -12.62 -9.72 -9.72
C ARG A 183 -13.68 -10.45 -10.54
N LYS A 184 -14.96 -10.06 -10.41
CA LYS A 184 -16.04 -10.66 -11.21
C LYS A 184 -15.84 -10.49 -12.71
N VAL A 185 -15.23 -9.39 -13.16
CA VAL A 185 -14.91 -9.18 -14.58
C VAL A 185 -13.83 -10.16 -15.04
N PHE A 186 -12.80 -10.41 -14.22
CA PHE A 186 -11.79 -11.44 -14.51
C PHE A 186 -12.39 -12.84 -14.53
N TYR A 187 -13.28 -13.18 -13.59
CA TYR A 187 -13.98 -14.46 -13.55
C TYR A 187 -14.89 -14.67 -14.77
N LYS A 188 -15.58 -13.60 -15.19
CA LYS A 188 -16.52 -13.63 -16.30
C LYS A 188 -15.84 -13.80 -17.67
N TYR A 189 -14.70 -13.15 -17.89
CA TYR A 189 -14.10 -13.02 -19.23
C TYR A 189 -12.78 -13.75 -19.40
N LEU A 190 -11.88 -13.66 -18.42
CA LEU A 190 -10.58 -14.35 -18.45
C LEU A 190 -10.59 -15.67 -17.69
N LEU A 191 -11.76 -16.01 -17.13
CA LEU A 191 -12.04 -17.22 -16.37
C LEU A 191 -11.07 -17.44 -15.21
N GLY A 192 -10.41 -16.39 -14.72
CA GLY A 192 -9.61 -16.46 -13.48
C GLY A 192 -10.44 -16.98 -12.31
N PHE A 193 -9.79 -17.34 -11.21
CA PHE A 193 -10.50 -17.99 -10.11
C PHE A 193 -10.21 -17.37 -8.75
N GLN A 194 -11.15 -17.58 -7.84
CA GLN A 194 -11.11 -17.10 -6.47
C GLN A 194 -10.28 -18.02 -5.58
N GLY A 195 -9.39 -17.43 -4.78
CA GLY A 195 -8.57 -18.13 -3.79
C GLY A 195 -8.72 -17.57 -2.38
N ASP A 196 -9.91 -17.12 -2.00
CA ASP A 196 -10.11 -16.48 -0.70
C ASP A 196 -10.00 -17.50 0.45
N VAL A 197 -9.40 -17.09 1.57
CA VAL A 197 -9.22 -17.91 2.78
C VAL A 197 -9.67 -17.12 4.00
N PHE A 198 -10.58 -17.68 4.78
CA PHE A 198 -11.09 -17.09 6.01
C PHE A 198 -10.55 -17.90 7.17
N SER A 199 -9.61 -17.33 7.93
CA SER A 199 -8.94 -18.00 9.03
C SER A 199 -9.02 -17.14 10.29
N GLY A 200 -9.87 -17.55 11.23
CA GLY A 200 -10.02 -16.91 12.54
C GLY A 200 -10.23 -15.40 12.46
N LEU A 201 -9.15 -14.65 12.71
CA LEU A 201 -9.13 -13.19 12.78
C LEU A 201 -8.83 -12.48 11.44
N ASN A 202 -8.33 -13.20 10.44
CA ASN A 202 -7.91 -12.61 9.17
C ASN A 202 -8.70 -13.18 7.98
N GLN A 203 -8.96 -12.31 7.00
CA GLN A 203 -9.56 -12.66 5.72
C GLN A 203 -8.54 -12.40 4.62
N TYR A 204 -8.20 -13.42 3.86
CA TYR A 204 -7.28 -13.30 2.73
C TYR A 204 -8.09 -13.31 1.44
N TYR A 205 -7.93 -12.26 0.65
CA TYR A 205 -8.59 -12.12 -0.65
C TYR A 205 -7.58 -12.45 -1.74
N ALA A 206 -7.95 -13.29 -2.69
CA ALA A 206 -7.09 -13.68 -3.80
C ALA A 206 -7.85 -13.84 -5.12
N LEU A 207 -7.35 -13.18 -6.17
CA LEU A 207 -7.68 -13.44 -7.57
C LEU A 207 -6.48 -14.11 -8.23
N LEU A 208 -6.73 -15.26 -8.85
CA LEU A 208 -5.72 -16.06 -9.53
C LEU A 208 -5.99 -16.06 -11.03
N ILE A 209 -4.95 -15.77 -11.82
CA ILE A 209 -5.03 -15.74 -13.28
C ILE A 209 -4.12 -16.83 -13.83
N TYR A 210 -4.66 -17.62 -14.75
CA TYR A 210 -3.96 -18.74 -15.40
C TYR A 210 -2.71 -18.29 -16.16
N PRO A 211 -1.66 -19.14 -16.22
CA PRO A 211 -0.46 -18.86 -17.02
C PRO A 211 -0.77 -18.62 -18.50
N PHE A 212 -1.66 -19.42 -19.07
CA PHE A 212 -2.08 -19.27 -20.47
C PHE A 212 -2.94 -18.01 -20.71
N ALA A 213 -3.45 -17.38 -19.65
CA ALA A 213 -4.26 -16.16 -19.76
C ALA A 213 -3.41 -14.87 -19.70
N ILE A 214 -2.11 -14.96 -19.38
CA ILE A 214 -1.20 -13.81 -19.23
C ILE A 214 -1.10 -12.98 -20.51
N SER A 215 -1.13 -13.62 -21.68
CA SER A 215 -1.10 -12.92 -22.97
C SER A 215 -2.31 -11.99 -23.16
N TYR A 216 -3.48 -12.36 -22.65
CA TYR A 216 -4.67 -11.50 -22.66
C TYR A 216 -4.48 -10.30 -21.74
N ILE A 217 -3.91 -10.49 -20.53
CA ILE A 217 -3.58 -9.38 -19.61
C ILE A 217 -2.69 -8.35 -20.31
N ASN A 218 -1.62 -8.80 -20.97
CA ASN A 218 -0.71 -7.91 -21.69
C ASN A 218 -1.39 -7.17 -22.86
N ASN A 219 -2.27 -7.85 -23.60
CA ASN A 219 -3.03 -7.23 -24.69
C ASN A 219 -4.05 -6.20 -24.18
N PHE A 220 -4.74 -6.49 -23.07
CA PHE A 220 -5.63 -5.52 -22.44
C PHE A 220 -4.87 -4.31 -21.91
N ALA A 221 -3.73 -4.54 -21.25
CA ALA A 221 -2.88 -3.50 -20.69
C ALA A 221 -2.33 -2.55 -21.76
N SER A 222 -1.94 -3.06 -22.94
CA SER A 222 -1.39 -2.24 -24.02
C SER A 222 -2.40 -1.25 -24.62
N LYS A 223 -3.70 -1.48 -24.41
CA LYS A 223 -4.80 -0.62 -24.88
C LYS A 223 -5.23 0.43 -23.86
N ILE A 224 -4.55 0.55 -22.72
CA ILE A 224 -4.94 1.49 -21.66
C ILE A 224 -5.03 2.95 -22.16
N SER A 225 -4.19 3.35 -23.10
CA SER A 225 -4.16 4.70 -23.68
C SER A 225 -5.42 5.06 -24.47
N GLU A 226 -6.20 4.07 -24.90
CA GLU A 226 -7.52 4.28 -25.52
C GLU A 226 -8.55 4.80 -24.49
N TYR A 227 -8.32 4.55 -23.19
CA TYR A 227 -9.31 4.81 -22.13
C TYR A 227 -8.92 5.92 -21.17
N ILE A 228 -7.63 6.08 -20.85
CA ILE A 228 -7.14 7.10 -19.91
C ILE A 228 -5.80 7.70 -20.33
N LYS A 229 -5.62 8.99 -20.05
CA LYS A 229 -4.31 9.64 -20.10
C LYS A 229 -3.58 9.39 -18.78
N ILE A 230 -2.46 8.69 -18.85
CA ILE A 230 -1.53 8.53 -17.72
C ILE A 230 -0.59 9.74 -17.74
N PRO A 231 -0.47 10.51 -16.65
CA PRO A 231 0.43 11.66 -16.62
C PRO A 231 1.88 11.18 -16.73
N ASP A 232 2.69 11.93 -17.49
CA ASP A 232 4.11 11.62 -17.58
C ASP A 232 4.88 12.09 -16.34
N LYS A 233 6.13 11.63 -16.22
CA LYS A 233 7.00 11.95 -15.08
C LYS A 233 7.23 13.45 -14.89
N SER A 234 7.28 14.22 -15.97
CA SER A 234 7.45 15.68 -15.91
C SER A 234 6.20 16.39 -15.41
N GLU A 235 5.01 15.97 -15.87
CA GLU A 235 3.72 16.43 -15.36
C GLU A 235 3.57 16.13 -13.86
N ILE A 236 3.89 14.90 -13.42
CA ILE A 236 3.86 14.49 -12.01
C ILE A 236 4.79 15.37 -11.17
N LYS A 237 6.02 15.58 -11.68
CA LYS A 237 7.04 16.39 -11.00
C LYS A 237 6.55 17.81 -10.76
N LEU A 238 6.03 18.47 -11.80
CA LEU A 238 5.52 19.84 -11.71
C LEU A 238 4.40 19.96 -10.67
N ILE A 239 3.47 19.02 -10.64
CA ILE A 239 2.36 19.03 -9.68
C ILE A 239 2.88 18.88 -8.23
N ILE A 240 3.80 17.95 -7.98
CA ILE A 240 4.35 17.72 -6.63
C ILE A 240 5.20 18.91 -6.18
N GLU A 241 6.02 19.49 -7.06
CA GLU A 241 6.80 20.70 -6.76
C GLU A 241 5.90 21.90 -6.46
N GLU A 242 4.80 22.06 -7.20
CA GLU A 242 3.83 23.13 -6.97
C GLU A 242 3.20 23.04 -5.57
N LEU A 243 2.91 21.83 -5.08
CA LEU A 243 2.44 21.63 -3.70
C LEU A 243 3.46 22.16 -2.69
N TYR A 244 4.75 21.88 -2.91
CA TYR A 244 5.82 22.38 -2.03
C TYR A 244 5.93 23.90 -2.07
N GLN A 245 5.91 24.51 -3.26
CA GLN A 245 5.94 25.98 -3.41
C GLN A 245 4.72 26.66 -2.77
N ARG A 246 3.56 25.98 -2.80
CA ARG A 246 2.33 26.44 -2.15
C ARG A 246 2.30 26.17 -0.64
N GLU A 247 3.30 25.50 -0.09
CA GLU A 247 3.37 25.09 1.32
C GLU A 247 2.22 24.14 1.72
N GLU A 248 1.75 23.32 0.78
CA GLU A 248 0.74 22.29 1.02
C GLU A 248 1.36 21.04 1.69
N TYR A 249 2.11 21.27 2.76
CA TYR A 249 2.94 20.26 3.43
C TYR A 249 2.15 19.07 3.98
N VAL A 250 0.90 19.27 4.42
CA VAL A 250 0.01 18.17 4.84
C VAL A 250 -0.26 17.21 3.67
N LYS A 251 -0.43 17.72 2.44
CA LYS A 251 -0.65 16.87 1.27
C LYS A 251 0.60 16.08 0.91
N LEU A 252 1.79 16.72 0.98
CA LEU A 252 3.08 16.05 0.76
C LEU A 252 3.33 14.96 1.81
N GLY A 253 3.08 15.25 3.08
CA GLY A 253 3.17 14.28 4.17
C GLY A 253 2.24 13.09 3.98
N LEU A 254 0.98 13.35 3.62
CA LEU A 254 -0.01 12.29 3.39
C LEU A 254 0.31 11.45 2.15
N LEU A 255 0.80 12.07 1.08
CA LEU A 255 1.27 11.38 -0.12
C LEU A 255 2.43 10.44 0.23
N MET A 256 3.45 10.95 0.92
CA MET A 256 4.61 10.16 1.37
C MET A 256 4.20 9.03 2.32
N HIS A 257 3.32 9.30 3.29
CA HIS A 257 2.77 8.28 4.19
C HIS A 257 2.11 7.13 3.43
N SER A 258 1.29 7.45 2.43
CA SER A 258 0.54 6.46 1.67
C SER A 258 1.43 5.60 0.79
N LEU A 259 2.58 6.11 0.35
CA LEU A 259 3.59 5.34 -0.38
C LEU A 259 4.27 4.29 0.50
N TYR A 260 4.66 4.64 1.73
CA TYR A 260 5.46 3.74 2.56
C TYR A 260 4.62 2.87 3.50
N TYR A 261 3.52 3.41 4.00
CA TYR A 261 2.72 2.77 5.06
C TYR A 261 1.27 2.51 4.65
N GLY A 262 0.88 2.88 3.42
CA GLY A 262 -0.41 2.56 2.83
C GLY A 262 -1.61 2.90 3.71
N ALA A 263 -2.40 1.86 4.02
CA ALA A 263 -3.63 1.99 4.79
C ALA A 263 -3.44 2.21 6.30
N SER A 264 -2.19 2.23 6.81
CA SER A 264 -1.96 2.56 8.22
C SER A 264 -2.42 3.97 8.57
N GLU A 265 -2.89 4.17 9.80
CA GLU A 265 -3.45 5.46 10.23
C GLU A 265 -2.36 6.55 10.31
N PRO A 266 -2.48 7.65 9.54
CA PRO A 266 -1.50 8.75 9.57
C PRO A 266 -1.74 9.66 10.79
N LYS A 267 -1.67 9.08 12.00
CA LYS A 267 -2.08 9.74 13.26
C LYS A 267 -1.39 11.07 13.50
N TYR A 268 -0.10 11.15 13.18
CA TYR A 268 0.66 12.39 13.35
C TYR A 268 0.17 13.48 12.40
N ILE A 269 0.04 13.17 11.11
CA ILE A 269 -0.45 14.09 10.07
C ILE A 269 -1.90 14.51 10.35
N ALA A 270 -2.74 13.59 10.82
CA ALA A 270 -4.11 13.83 11.26
C ALA A 270 -4.17 14.87 12.39
N ASN A 271 -3.39 14.68 13.45
CA ASN A 271 -3.28 15.64 14.56
C ASN A 271 -2.68 16.98 14.11
N PHE A 272 -1.73 16.96 13.18
CA PHE A 272 -1.14 18.18 12.61
C PHE A 272 -2.21 18.98 11.88
N ALA A 273 -3.01 18.33 11.03
CA ALA A 273 -4.05 18.96 10.24
C ALA A 273 -5.33 19.30 11.03
N GLY A 274 -5.53 18.72 12.22
CA GLY A 274 -6.75 18.90 12.99
C GLY A 274 -7.94 18.16 12.41
N LYS A 275 -7.68 17.01 11.79
CA LYS A 275 -8.66 16.22 11.04
C LYS A 275 -8.53 14.74 11.36
N THR A 276 -9.62 14.00 11.20
CA THR A 276 -9.55 12.53 11.24
C THR A 276 -8.92 11.99 9.96
N ARG A 277 -8.52 10.72 9.97
CA ARG A 277 -8.06 10.01 8.77
C ARG A 277 -9.11 10.09 7.65
N GLU A 278 -10.37 9.83 7.95
CA GLU A 278 -11.46 9.82 6.96
C GLU A 278 -11.63 11.19 6.30
N GLN A 279 -11.55 12.26 7.09
CA GLN A 279 -11.60 13.63 6.57
C GLN A 279 -10.41 13.91 5.64
N LEU A 280 -9.18 13.56 6.06
CA LEU A 280 -7.99 13.72 5.22
C LEU A 280 -8.10 12.95 3.92
N CYS A 281 -8.47 11.67 3.96
CA CYS A 281 -8.56 10.85 2.75
C CYS A 281 -9.68 11.30 1.81
N LYS A 282 -10.75 11.90 2.34
CA LYS A 282 -11.85 12.44 1.53
C LYS A 282 -11.51 13.78 0.88
N GLU A 283 -10.80 14.65 1.60
CA GLU A 283 -10.57 16.03 1.19
C GLU A 283 -9.25 16.24 0.43
N VAL A 284 -8.23 15.43 0.72
CA VAL A 284 -6.93 15.54 0.05
C VAL A 284 -6.96 14.77 -1.26
N HIS A 285 -6.95 15.54 -2.35
CA HIS A 285 -6.85 15.06 -3.72
C HIS A 285 -5.72 15.81 -4.44
N ILE A 286 -4.89 15.07 -5.18
CA ILE A 286 -3.77 15.62 -5.96
C ILE A 286 -3.91 15.11 -7.40
N GLY A 287 -4.85 15.70 -8.15
CA GLY A 287 -5.13 15.30 -9.54
C GLY A 287 -5.18 13.77 -9.72
N ASN A 288 -4.60 13.27 -10.80
CA ASN A 288 -4.54 11.82 -11.07
C ASN A 288 -3.43 11.07 -10.30
N ILE A 289 -2.77 11.72 -9.32
CA ILE A 289 -1.66 11.17 -8.54
C ILE A 289 -2.17 10.50 -7.27
N PHE A 290 -3.10 11.16 -6.57
CA PHE A 290 -3.47 10.78 -5.20
C PHE A 290 -4.94 11.02 -4.92
N TYR A 291 -5.62 9.97 -4.45
CA TYR A 291 -7.03 10.02 -4.09
C TYR A 291 -7.33 8.99 -2.99
N LYS A 292 -8.21 9.32 -2.03
CA LYS A 292 -8.60 8.41 -0.93
C LYS A 292 -7.44 7.78 -0.16
N CYS A 293 -6.37 8.54 0.06
CA CYS A 293 -5.15 8.03 0.69
C CYS A 293 -4.47 6.88 -0.08
N GLN A 294 -4.63 6.85 -1.39
CA GLN A 294 -3.99 5.89 -2.28
C GLN A 294 -3.28 6.64 -3.41
N VAL A 295 -2.06 6.22 -3.70
CA VAL A 295 -1.31 6.70 -4.87
C VAL A 295 -1.74 5.91 -6.08
N ASN A 296 -1.97 6.58 -7.20
CA ASN A 296 -2.32 5.90 -8.43
C ASN A 296 -1.24 4.85 -8.81
N PRO A 297 -1.59 3.55 -8.85
CA PRO A 297 -0.64 2.47 -9.09
C PRO A 297 0.06 2.58 -10.45
N LEU A 298 -0.55 3.23 -11.44
CA LEU A 298 0.03 3.37 -12.78
C LEU A 298 1.28 4.27 -12.81
N ILE A 299 1.44 5.13 -11.81
CA ILE A 299 2.54 6.11 -11.71
C ILE A 299 3.30 6.00 -10.38
N TYR A 300 3.09 4.90 -9.65
CA TYR A 300 3.57 4.72 -8.28
C TYR A 300 5.08 4.91 -8.12
N GLU A 301 5.88 4.27 -8.97
CA GLU A 301 7.35 4.36 -8.93
C GLU A 301 7.85 5.79 -9.21
N ASP A 302 7.26 6.46 -10.20
CA ASP A 302 7.63 7.84 -10.57
C ASP A 302 7.34 8.79 -9.41
N VAL A 303 6.20 8.62 -8.73
CA VAL A 303 5.83 9.42 -7.55
C VAL A 303 6.80 9.18 -6.40
N ILE A 304 7.20 7.93 -6.12
CA ILE A 304 8.21 7.62 -5.10
C ILE A 304 9.51 8.35 -5.38
N GLU A 305 10.02 8.23 -6.61
CA GLU A 305 11.29 8.84 -6.99
C GLU A 305 11.24 10.36 -6.83
N ILE A 306 10.18 10.98 -7.36
CA ILE A 306 10.00 12.44 -7.33
C ILE A 306 9.88 12.95 -5.89
N ILE A 307 9.03 12.35 -5.07
CA ILE A 307 8.82 12.85 -3.70
C ILE A 307 10.05 12.63 -2.82
N THR A 308 10.78 11.54 -3.03
CA THR A 308 12.04 11.28 -2.31
C THR A 308 13.08 12.32 -2.68
N LYS A 309 13.24 12.63 -3.96
CA LYS A 309 14.17 13.67 -4.43
C LYS A 309 13.79 15.04 -3.87
N LEU A 310 12.51 15.41 -3.96
CA LEU A 310 12.02 16.68 -3.42
C LEU A 310 12.19 16.77 -1.90
N TYR A 311 12.02 15.65 -1.18
CA TYR A 311 12.25 15.61 0.27
C TYR A 311 13.68 16.00 0.60
N HIS A 312 14.67 15.42 -0.09
CA HIS A 312 16.08 15.75 0.13
C HIS A 312 16.40 17.20 -0.24
N GLU A 313 15.92 17.69 -1.38
CA GLU A 313 16.13 19.09 -1.79
C GLU A 313 15.49 20.08 -0.79
N ALA A 314 14.27 19.79 -0.32
CA ALA A 314 13.59 20.61 0.68
C ALA A 314 14.30 20.57 2.05
N LEU A 315 14.81 19.40 2.43
CA LEU A 315 15.58 19.22 3.66
C LEU A 315 16.89 20.02 3.63
N ASP A 316 17.66 19.93 2.55
CA ASP A 316 18.93 20.65 2.39
C ASP A 316 18.70 22.17 2.47
N ASN A 317 17.65 22.68 1.81
CA ASN A 317 17.28 24.09 1.88
C ASN A 317 16.88 24.54 3.29
N LEU A 318 16.17 23.69 4.04
CA LEU A 318 15.78 23.96 5.42
C LEU A 318 16.99 23.96 6.36
N ILE A 319 17.90 23.01 6.19
CA ILE A 319 19.15 22.92 6.94
C ILE A 319 20.01 24.15 6.67
N GLU A 320 20.19 24.55 5.41
CA GLU A 320 20.99 25.74 5.07
C GLU A 320 20.44 27.02 5.67
N MET A 321 19.12 27.21 5.64
CA MET A 321 18.48 28.36 6.30
C MET A 321 18.90 28.49 7.78
N PHE A 322 18.94 27.36 8.51
CA PHE A 322 19.35 27.36 9.90
C PHE A 322 20.88 27.44 10.05
N ARG A 323 21.65 26.83 9.15
CA ARG A 323 23.12 26.95 9.12
C ARG A 323 23.55 28.40 9.11
N GLU A 324 23.04 29.17 8.15
CA GLU A 324 23.40 30.58 7.97
C GLU A 324 23.12 31.43 9.21
N ILE A 325 22.05 31.11 9.96
CA ILE A 325 21.68 31.80 11.20
C ILE A 325 22.66 31.48 12.33
N PHE A 326 22.93 30.18 12.54
CA PHE A 326 23.73 29.73 13.67
C PHE A 326 25.23 29.97 13.47
N GLU A 327 25.75 29.89 12.24
CA GLU A 327 27.15 30.22 11.94
C GLU A 327 27.46 31.70 12.21
N LYS A 328 26.51 32.61 11.93
CA LYS A 328 26.61 34.03 12.32
C LYS A 328 26.73 34.23 13.83
N HIS A 329 26.24 33.28 14.62
CA HIS A 329 26.30 33.29 16.09
C HIS A 329 27.47 32.47 16.66
N GLY A 330 28.40 32.03 15.79
CA GLY A 330 29.63 31.33 16.15
C GLY A 330 29.47 29.83 16.42
N TYR A 331 28.35 29.23 15.99
CA TYR A 331 28.19 27.78 16.01
C TYR A 331 28.77 27.14 14.75
N ILE A 332 29.21 25.89 14.88
CA ILE A 332 29.59 25.00 13.78
C ILE A 332 28.51 23.94 13.67
N MET A 333 27.89 23.80 12.50
CA MET A 333 26.84 22.80 12.26
C MET A 333 27.36 21.59 11.48
N ARG A 334 27.19 20.39 12.05
CA ARG A 334 27.51 19.11 11.41
C ARG A 334 26.25 18.27 11.28
N CYS A 335 25.93 17.82 10.07
CA CYS A 335 24.70 17.08 9.79
C CYS A 335 24.97 15.65 9.33
N SER A 336 24.06 14.76 9.69
CA SER A 336 23.93 13.42 9.16
C SER A 336 22.45 13.20 8.83
N VAL A 337 22.15 13.21 7.53
CA VAL A 337 20.78 13.16 7.00
C VAL A 337 19.92 14.29 7.61
N GLU A 338 18.77 14.01 8.24
CA GLU A 338 17.90 15.00 8.86
C GLU A 338 18.39 15.56 10.20
N HIS A 339 19.43 14.97 10.81
CA HIS A 339 19.88 15.32 12.15
C HIS A 339 21.20 16.11 12.11
N CYS A 340 21.18 17.30 12.69
CA CYS A 340 22.33 18.18 12.82
C CYS A 340 22.72 18.41 14.27
N SER A 341 24.03 18.46 14.54
CA SER A 341 24.59 18.94 15.80
C SER A 341 25.26 20.30 15.59
N LEU A 342 24.97 21.22 16.50
CA LEU A 342 25.52 22.56 16.58
C LEU A 342 26.42 22.62 17.81
N THR A 343 27.68 22.97 17.60
CA THR A 343 28.68 23.13 18.66
C THR A 343 29.31 24.51 18.60
N LYS A 344 29.74 25.04 19.74
CA LYS A 344 30.40 26.33 19.85
C LYS A 344 31.57 26.20 20.80
N HIS A 345 32.69 26.85 20.49
CA HIS A 345 33.86 26.82 21.35
C HIS A 345 33.49 27.29 22.77
N TYR A 346 33.95 26.56 23.79
CA TYR A 346 33.71 26.82 25.22
C TYR A 346 32.30 26.55 25.76
N ILE A 347 31.34 26.11 24.93
CA ILE A 347 30.03 25.63 25.40
C ILE A 347 30.09 24.11 25.63
N THR A 348 29.60 23.66 26.79
CA THR A 348 29.64 22.23 27.18
C THR A 348 28.50 21.40 26.62
N ARG A 349 27.39 22.02 26.17
CA ARG A 349 26.21 21.34 25.62
C ARG A 349 26.04 21.63 24.14
N SER A 350 25.93 20.60 23.32
CA SER A 350 25.56 20.73 21.90
C SER A 350 24.05 20.90 21.74
N ILE A 351 23.64 21.60 20.69
CA ILE A 351 22.24 21.65 20.24
C ILE A 351 22.07 20.63 19.12
N HIS A 352 21.10 19.74 19.27
CA HIS A 352 20.74 18.71 18.31
C HIS A 352 19.40 19.08 17.68
N ILE A 353 19.39 19.29 16.37
CA ILE A 353 18.20 19.66 15.62
C ILE A 353 17.88 18.57 14.60
N CYS A 354 16.65 18.06 14.60
CA CYS A 354 16.14 17.21 13.52
C CYS A 354 15.20 18.04 12.64
N PHE A 355 15.43 18.02 11.33
CA PHE A 355 14.71 18.81 10.35
C PHE A 355 13.77 17.95 9.51
N TYR A 356 12.53 18.40 9.36
CA TYR A 356 11.53 17.74 8.52
C TYR A 356 10.90 18.75 7.55
N PRO A 357 10.99 18.53 6.23
CA PRO A 357 10.48 19.46 5.22
C PRO A 357 8.94 19.49 5.16
N TRP A 358 8.25 18.54 5.80
CA TRP A 358 6.80 18.51 6.00
C TRP A 358 6.46 17.52 7.14
N PRO A 359 5.22 17.50 7.68
CA PRO A 359 4.84 16.53 8.69
C PRO A 359 4.93 15.09 8.14
N THR A 360 5.77 14.28 8.78
CA THR A 360 5.94 12.85 8.49
C THR A 360 5.89 12.05 9.80
N ASP A 361 5.68 10.74 9.70
CA ASP A 361 5.82 9.86 10.86
C ASP A 361 7.27 9.89 11.35
N LEU A 362 7.47 10.32 12.59
CA LEU A 362 8.79 10.60 13.14
C LEU A 362 9.49 9.31 13.59
N PRO A 363 10.75 9.04 13.18
CA PRO A 363 11.53 7.92 13.69
C PRO A 363 11.85 8.10 15.18
N PHE A 364 12.26 7.02 15.83
CA PHE A 364 12.72 7.05 17.22
C PHE A 364 14.06 7.78 17.33
N LEU A 365 14.06 8.97 17.93
CA LEU A 365 15.25 9.79 18.09
C LEU A 365 15.94 9.51 19.44
N GLU A 366 17.02 8.72 19.41
CA GLU A 366 17.92 8.56 20.55
C GLU A 366 18.94 9.71 20.60
N SER A 367 18.99 10.41 21.74
CA SER A 367 20.02 11.40 22.03
C SER A 367 20.28 11.44 23.54
N SER A 368 21.53 11.73 23.94
CA SER A 368 21.93 11.82 25.35
C SER A 368 21.09 12.86 26.10
N ARG A 369 20.90 12.68 27.41
CA ARG A 369 20.08 13.60 28.23
C ARG A 369 20.69 14.99 28.42
N GLU A 370 21.97 15.15 28.12
CA GLU A 370 22.73 16.37 28.42
C GLU A 370 22.65 17.42 27.31
N ASN A 371 22.20 17.01 26.12
CA ASN A 371 22.14 17.85 24.94
C ASN A 371 20.79 18.57 24.82
N ILE A 372 20.81 19.76 24.22
CA ILE A 372 19.60 20.51 23.86
C ILE A 372 19.00 19.85 22.61
N LYS A 373 17.70 19.59 22.59
CA LYS A 373 17.05 18.79 21.54
C LYS A 373 15.93 19.57 20.91
N VAL A 374 15.91 19.63 19.58
CA VAL A 374 14.95 20.43 18.83
C VAL A 374 14.44 19.65 17.62
N LEU A 375 13.15 19.77 17.36
CA LEU A 375 12.49 19.31 16.14
C LEU A 375 12.02 20.54 15.38
N VAL A 376 12.41 20.64 14.11
CA VAL A 376 11.96 21.70 13.20
C VAL A 376 11.17 21.04 12.07
N ILE A 377 9.90 21.41 11.95
CA ILE A 377 8.99 20.83 10.95
C ILE A 377 8.36 21.97 10.15
N GLN A 378 8.38 21.91 8.82
CA GLN A 378 7.69 22.93 8.03
C GLN A 378 6.17 22.72 8.04
N GLY A 379 5.46 23.84 8.10
CA GLY A 379 4.00 23.92 8.10
C GLY A 379 3.42 24.41 9.41
N VAL A 380 2.18 24.88 9.36
CA VAL A 380 1.45 25.40 10.51
C VAL A 380 0.53 24.31 11.08
N PRO A 381 0.74 23.84 12.31
CA PRO A 381 -0.12 22.83 12.90
C PRO A 381 -1.41 23.44 13.46
N SER A 382 -2.43 22.60 13.59
CA SER A 382 -3.63 22.88 14.39
C SER A 382 -3.39 22.60 15.89
N GLN A 383 -4.32 23.02 16.75
CA GLN A 383 -4.24 22.81 18.20
C GLN A 383 -4.20 21.34 18.63
N SER A 384 -4.76 20.42 17.84
CA SER A 384 -4.74 18.98 18.16
C SER A 384 -3.34 18.38 18.15
N ILE A 385 -2.33 19.05 17.58
CA ILE A 385 -0.94 18.57 17.62
C ILE A 385 -0.45 18.39 19.06
N LEU A 386 -0.94 19.20 20.00
CA LEU A 386 -0.62 19.13 21.43
C LEU A 386 -1.13 17.84 22.09
N GLN A 387 -2.12 17.20 21.49
CA GLN A 387 -2.67 15.91 21.93
C GLN A 387 -1.98 14.72 21.25
N SER A 388 -1.08 14.98 20.30
CA SER A 388 -0.39 13.89 19.59
C SER A 388 0.54 13.12 20.54
N TYR A 389 0.50 11.79 20.43
CA TYR A 389 1.38 10.90 21.18
C TYR A 389 2.86 11.25 20.96
N TYR A 390 3.25 11.54 19.72
CA TYR A 390 4.62 11.92 19.38
C TYR A 390 5.08 13.17 20.13
N LEU A 391 4.29 14.25 20.13
CA LEU A 391 4.66 15.48 20.85
C LEU A 391 4.77 15.23 22.35
N GLN A 392 3.83 14.50 22.96
CA GLN A 392 3.87 14.20 24.39
C GLN A 392 5.10 13.36 24.78
N GLN A 393 5.38 12.32 24.01
CA GLN A 393 6.51 11.42 24.28
C GLN A 393 7.87 12.10 24.07
N TYR A 394 8.04 12.84 22.99
CA TYR A 394 9.31 13.53 22.72
C TYR A 394 9.47 14.79 23.58
N GLY A 395 8.37 15.50 23.88
CA GLY A 395 8.37 16.59 24.85
C GLY A 395 8.83 16.13 26.23
N ALA A 396 8.35 14.97 26.71
CA ALA A 396 8.81 14.37 27.97
C ALA A 396 10.30 13.97 27.94
N LYS A 397 10.87 13.75 26.75
CA LYS A 397 12.31 13.50 26.54
C LYS A 397 13.15 14.78 26.35
N GLY A 398 12.53 15.95 26.47
CA GLY A 398 13.18 17.26 26.39
C GLY A 398 13.35 17.80 24.97
N TYR A 399 12.63 17.29 23.96
CA TYR A 399 12.65 17.88 22.61
C TYR A 399 11.75 19.11 22.56
N LEU A 400 12.30 20.26 22.19
CA LEU A 400 11.54 21.43 21.79
C LEU A 400 10.98 21.26 20.39
N TRP A 401 9.70 21.56 20.20
CA TRP A 401 9.04 21.48 18.90
C TRP A 401 8.81 22.85 18.29
N LEU A 402 9.39 23.05 17.11
CA LEU A 402 9.31 24.27 16.31
C LEU A 402 8.65 23.96 14.97
N PHE A 403 7.63 24.75 14.63
CA PHE A 403 6.93 24.65 13.36
C PHE A 403 7.20 25.89 12.51
N LEU A 404 7.79 25.71 11.34
CA LEU A 404 8.22 26.81 10.47
C LEU A 404 7.13 27.13 9.44
N ASP A 405 6.63 28.36 9.49
CA ASP A 405 5.83 29.00 8.46
C ASP A 405 6.76 29.86 7.60
N LYS A 406 7.23 29.29 6.49
CA LYS A 406 8.27 29.90 5.65
C LYS A 406 7.75 31.15 4.95
N LYS A 407 6.52 31.16 4.43
CA LYS A 407 5.87 32.36 3.85
C LYS A 407 5.82 33.52 4.83
N LYS A 408 5.41 33.29 6.08
CA LYS A 408 5.30 34.36 7.09
C LYS A 408 6.59 34.63 7.87
N HIS A 409 7.68 33.93 7.56
CA HIS A 409 8.94 34.03 8.29
C HIS A 409 8.72 33.89 9.81
N ARG A 410 7.96 32.85 10.18
CA ARG A 410 7.45 32.67 11.51
C ARG A 410 7.74 31.28 12.04
N ILE A 411 8.11 31.19 13.32
CA ILE A 411 8.24 29.94 14.04
C ILE A 411 7.14 29.85 15.11
N ILE A 412 6.37 28.79 15.08
CA ILE A 412 5.36 28.47 16.10
C ILE A 412 5.98 27.44 17.05
N ILE A 413 5.99 27.76 18.34
CA ILE A 413 6.58 26.96 19.40
C ILE A 413 5.47 26.18 20.09
N ALA A 414 5.58 24.86 20.17
CA ALA A 414 4.71 24.08 21.06
C ALA A 414 5.13 24.28 22.51
N SER A 415 4.44 25.20 23.19
CA SER A 415 4.74 25.62 24.56
C SER A 415 4.97 24.50 25.58
N PRO A 416 4.23 23.36 25.58
CA PRO A 416 4.44 22.34 26.60
C PRO A 416 5.81 21.66 26.51
N THR A 417 6.54 21.88 25.41
CA THR A 417 7.87 21.30 25.15
C THR A 417 9.02 22.25 25.48
N TYR A 418 8.71 23.49 25.87
CA TYR A 418 9.71 24.49 26.20
C TYR A 418 10.28 24.32 27.61
N SER A 419 11.58 24.58 27.75
CA SER A 419 12.36 24.57 29.01
C SER A 419 13.28 25.77 28.96
N ALA A 420 13.11 26.74 29.86
CA ALA A 420 13.95 27.94 29.87
C ALA A 420 15.43 27.62 30.05
N LYS A 421 15.75 26.58 30.84
CA LYS A 421 17.11 26.13 31.09
C LYS A 421 17.83 25.69 29.81
N ASP A 422 17.11 25.03 28.91
CA ASP A 422 17.72 24.35 27.77
C ASP A 422 17.48 25.11 26.44
N HIS A 423 16.40 25.87 26.32
CA HIS A 423 15.92 26.41 25.04
C HIS A 423 16.03 27.93 24.90
N TYR A 424 16.36 28.67 25.96
CA TYR A 424 16.37 30.14 25.93
C TYR A 424 17.35 30.73 24.91
N GLU A 425 18.62 30.27 24.90
CA GLU A 425 19.64 30.77 23.97
C GLU A 425 19.24 30.52 22.51
N LEU A 426 18.82 29.28 22.20
CA LEU A 426 18.35 28.90 20.87
C LEU A 426 17.21 29.81 20.39
N LEU A 427 16.16 29.99 21.20
CA LEU A 427 15.02 30.82 20.82
C LEU A 427 15.38 32.31 20.74
N SER A 428 16.32 32.79 21.56
CA SER A 428 16.81 34.18 21.50
C SER A 428 17.53 34.46 20.18
N ILE A 429 18.34 33.51 19.70
CA ILE A 429 18.98 33.59 18.38
C ILE A 429 17.91 33.63 17.28
N LEU A 430 16.96 32.68 17.31
CA LEU A 430 15.93 32.57 16.28
C LEU A 430 14.99 33.78 16.23
N LYS A 431 14.71 34.43 17.38
CA LYS A 431 13.89 35.64 17.48
C LYS A 431 14.42 36.80 16.63
N ASN A 432 15.74 36.84 16.38
CA ASN A 432 16.36 37.88 15.55
C ASN A 432 16.07 37.71 14.05
N TYR A 433 15.56 36.54 13.63
CA TYR A 433 15.34 36.18 12.23
C TYR A 433 13.88 35.81 11.92
N PHE A 434 13.12 35.38 12.92
CA PHE A 434 11.75 34.93 12.77
C PHE A 434 10.85 35.59 13.81
N SER A 435 9.60 35.88 13.43
CA SER A 435 8.57 36.15 14.43
C SER A 435 8.26 34.85 15.20
N LEU A 436 8.24 34.91 16.52
CA LEU A 436 7.95 33.75 17.37
C LEU A 436 6.49 33.80 17.85
N GLU A 437 5.76 32.73 17.63
CA GLU A 437 4.40 32.52 18.14
C GLU A 437 4.33 31.23 18.97
N VAL A 438 3.25 31.04 19.71
CA VAL A 438 3.06 29.90 20.60
C VAL A 438 1.76 29.18 20.31
N ILE A 439 1.83 27.85 20.33
CA ILE A 439 0.66 26.98 20.40
C ILE A 439 0.62 26.31 21.78
N GLY A 440 -0.54 26.38 22.45
CA GLY A 440 -0.73 25.94 23.83
C GLY A 440 -0.66 27.08 24.86
N TYR A 441 -0.46 26.73 26.13
CA TYR A 441 -0.43 27.70 27.22
C TYR A 441 0.94 28.39 27.32
N VAL A 442 0.97 29.71 27.44
CA VAL A 442 2.23 30.45 27.56
C VAL A 442 2.78 30.30 28.98
N THR A 443 4.01 29.78 29.11
CA THR A 443 4.71 29.74 30.39
C THR A 443 5.39 31.08 30.67
N LYS A 444 5.57 31.43 31.95
CA LYS A 444 6.21 32.70 32.34
C LYS A 444 7.57 32.95 31.66
N GLY A 445 8.43 31.94 31.61
CA GLY A 445 9.75 32.07 30.95
C GLY A 445 9.67 32.24 29.44
N LEU A 446 8.64 31.68 28.79
CA LEU A 446 8.41 31.89 27.36
C LEU A 446 7.83 33.28 27.10
N ASP A 447 6.91 33.75 27.95
CA ASP A 447 6.35 35.11 27.87
C ASP A 447 7.44 36.19 28.01
N GLU A 448 8.36 36.02 28.97
CA GLU A 448 9.52 36.89 29.15
C GLU A 448 10.41 36.93 27.90
N LEU A 449 10.66 35.77 27.26
CA LEU A 449 11.45 35.70 26.02
C LEU A 449 10.72 36.32 24.82
N LEU A 450 9.40 36.19 24.72
CA LEU A 450 8.63 36.77 23.62
C LEU A 450 8.55 38.30 23.73
N ASN A 451 8.44 38.82 24.94
CA ASN A 451 8.29 40.26 25.20
C ASN A 451 9.60 41.00 25.51
N SER A 452 10.74 40.31 25.60
CA SER A 452 12.06 40.95 25.75
C SER A 452 12.39 41.80 24.53
N VAL A 453 12.68 43.08 24.73
CA VAL A 453 13.02 44.04 23.66
C VAL A 453 14.43 43.83 23.16
#